data_AF-A0A3A0FNW2-F1
#
_entry.id   AF-A0A3A0FNW2-F1
#
_cell.length_a   1.000
_cell.length_b   1.000
_cell.length_c   1.000
_cell.angle_alpha   90.00
_cell.angle_beta   90.00
_cell.angle_gamma   90.00
#
_symmetry.space_group_name_H-M   'P 1'
#
loop_
_entity.id
_entity.type
_entity.pdbx_description
1 polymer ?
#
loop_
_entity_poly.entity_id
_entity_poly.type
_entity_poly.pdbx_seq_one_letter_code
_entity_poly.pdbx_strand_id
1 'polypeptide(L)'
;MRALDHPGKHPHGPFDGRFDDRLETGRSDPRRGGRVEARRERHEDPQQRRRRELDELERIAQIGSWEWDLAAGVVHCSEEMGRILGAGGACELAAGAFLARIHPDDRDATRAALERASWEATRFAVEHRIVRPDGAVRVLYSRGRVAVDDEGRAERLLGTAKDLTERRSLERHDRELLHEQAARAAAEDAASRFRFLSEASERLARSLDTDETARSIAQLSVPRIADYCSVDLVAPSGVLRHVAVAHVDPERERFARELRARFPVAHGARTPYAEALRRGAPLLIADFGEAALPRRRAAPSTWRRCAPSACARRWSCR
;
A
#
# COMPACT_ATOMS: atom_id res chain seq x y z
N MET A 1 53.59 -12.86 66.91
CA MET A 1 52.85 -14.14 66.93
C MET A 1 52.87 -14.68 65.49
N ARG A 2 53.72 -15.71 65.27
CA ARG A 2 53.82 -16.73 64.19
C ARG A 2 53.15 -16.45 62.82
N ALA A 3 53.68 -16.78 61.63
CA ALA A 3 54.93 -17.31 61.04
C ALA A 3 54.69 -17.24 59.49
N LEU A 4 55.58 -16.71 58.63
CA LEU A 4 56.61 -17.39 57.80
C LEU A 4 56.07 -18.63 57.04
N ASP A 5 56.12 -18.75 55.70
CA ASP A 5 57.29 -18.92 54.81
C ASP A 5 56.97 -18.47 53.36
N HIS A 6 57.77 -17.65 52.65
CA HIS A 6 59.05 -17.88 51.92
C HIS A 6 58.99 -18.64 50.57
N PRO A 7 59.37 -18.00 49.43
CA PRO A 7 59.53 -18.65 48.13
C PRO A 7 60.98 -19.11 47.90
N GLY A 8 61.16 -20.36 47.46
CA GLY A 8 62.47 -20.98 47.24
C GLY A 8 62.96 -20.87 45.79
N LYS A 9 64.12 -20.22 45.64
CA LYS A 9 64.97 -20.15 44.44
C LYS A 9 65.66 -21.49 44.12
N HIS A 10 65.96 -21.68 42.84
CA HIS A 10 66.86 -22.70 42.28
C HIS A 10 68.28 -22.68 42.87
N PRO A 11 69.01 -23.81 42.76
CA PRO A 11 70.36 -23.75 42.22
C PRO A 11 70.72 -24.88 41.21
N HIS A 12 71.87 -24.66 40.57
CA HIS A 12 72.47 -25.29 39.39
C HIS A 12 73.13 -26.67 39.60
N GLY A 13 73.06 -27.51 38.53
CA GLY A 13 74.12 -28.36 37.92
C GLY A 13 74.69 -29.55 38.71
N PRO A 14 75.51 -30.46 38.10
CA PRO A 14 76.22 -30.34 36.80
C PRO A 14 76.32 -31.65 35.94
N PHE A 15 77.10 -31.56 34.84
CA PHE A 15 77.71 -32.61 33.98
C PHE A 15 76.86 -33.26 32.86
N ASP A 16 77.37 -33.65 31.69
CA ASP A 16 78.52 -33.33 30.80
C ASP A 16 78.41 -34.36 29.64
N GLY A 17 78.89 -34.01 28.43
CA GLY A 17 79.14 -34.94 27.33
C GLY A 17 78.29 -34.69 26.08
N ARG A 18 78.71 -33.83 25.13
CA ARG A 18 79.58 -34.15 23.95
C ARG A 18 78.86 -34.97 22.87
N PHE A 19 78.93 -34.79 21.55
CA PHE A 19 79.81 -34.14 20.54
C PHE A 19 78.87 -33.91 19.32
N ASP A 20 78.78 -32.72 18.72
CA ASP A 20 79.59 -32.16 17.61
C ASP A 20 79.03 -32.43 16.19
N ASP A 21 79.10 -31.33 15.44
CA ASP A 21 78.76 -31.07 14.06
C ASP A 21 79.42 -32.05 13.07
N ARG A 22 78.71 -32.32 11.96
CA ARG A 22 79.23 -32.03 10.62
C ARG A 22 78.18 -32.23 9.53
N LEU A 23 77.74 -31.11 8.99
CA LEU A 23 77.33 -30.97 7.60
C LEU A 23 78.55 -31.23 6.70
N GLU A 24 78.35 -31.91 5.56
CA GLU A 24 78.72 -31.45 4.20
C GLU A 24 78.51 -32.58 3.16
N THR A 25 77.46 -32.47 2.35
CA THR A 25 77.44 -32.10 0.91
C THR A 25 77.70 -33.25 -0.07
N GLY A 26 76.78 -33.43 -1.03
CA GLY A 26 77.11 -34.15 -2.26
C GLY A 26 75.96 -34.68 -3.13
N ARG A 27 75.35 -33.78 -3.93
CA ARG A 27 74.92 -33.97 -5.34
C ARG A 27 73.63 -34.76 -5.71
N SER A 28 72.69 -34.01 -6.34
CA SER A 28 71.91 -34.25 -7.60
C SER A 28 71.28 -35.63 -7.85
N ASP A 29 70.02 -35.81 -8.28
CA ASP A 29 69.18 -35.10 -9.26
C ASP A 29 67.69 -35.58 -9.09
N PRO A 30 66.66 -34.82 -9.52
CA PRO A 30 65.26 -35.01 -9.18
C PRO A 30 64.51 -35.84 -10.23
N ARG A 31 63.25 -36.15 -9.90
CA ARG A 31 62.09 -36.53 -10.76
C ARG A 31 61.50 -37.90 -10.44
N ARG A 32 60.50 -37.88 -9.55
CA ARG A 32 59.14 -38.46 -9.70
C ARG A 32 58.56 -38.76 -8.31
N GLY A 33 58.23 -37.70 -7.57
CA GLY A 33 57.30 -37.79 -6.44
C GLY A 33 55.97 -37.21 -6.89
N GLY A 34 55.02 -38.07 -7.26
CA GLY A 34 53.65 -37.64 -7.48
C GLY A 34 53.10 -37.04 -6.20
N ARG A 35 52.85 -35.73 -6.19
CA ARG A 35 51.96 -35.12 -5.20
C ARG A 35 50.57 -35.63 -5.51
N VAL A 36 50.15 -36.69 -4.81
CA VAL A 36 48.73 -36.89 -4.56
C VAL A 36 48.34 -35.78 -3.59
N GLU A 37 47.93 -34.64 -4.14
CA GLU A 37 47.14 -33.68 -3.39
C GLU A 37 45.86 -34.41 -2.99
N ALA A 38 45.86 -34.93 -1.76
CA ALA A 38 44.67 -35.47 -1.13
C ALA A 38 43.61 -34.37 -1.15
N ARG A 39 42.72 -34.46 -2.14
CA ARG A 39 41.45 -33.73 -2.20
C ARG A 39 40.69 -34.14 -0.95
N ARG A 40 40.87 -33.35 0.13
CA ARG A 40 40.01 -33.38 1.30
C ARG A 40 38.64 -32.89 0.84
N GLU A 41 37.87 -33.77 0.21
CA GLU A 41 36.43 -33.62 0.15
C GLU A 41 35.96 -33.60 1.60
N ARG A 42 35.69 -32.41 2.11
CA ARG A 42 34.99 -32.24 3.38
C ARG A 42 33.61 -32.86 3.16
N HIS A 43 33.44 -34.10 3.60
CA HIS A 43 32.13 -34.68 3.79
C HIS A 43 31.42 -33.84 4.85
N GLU A 44 30.56 -32.91 4.41
CA GLU A 44 29.63 -32.26 5.33
C GLU A 44 28.64 -33.29 5.86
N ASP A 45 28.42 -33.30 7.17
CA ASP A 45 27.42 -34.14 7.81
C ASP A 45 26.03 -33.83 7.21
N PRO A 46 25.29 -34.84 6.69
CA PRO A 46 23.93 -34.66 6.18
C PRO A 46 22.99 -33.90 7.12
N GLN A 47 23.16 -34.04 8.44
CA GLN A 47 22.36 -33.30 9.43
C GLN A 47 22.71 -31.81 9.43
N GLN A 48 24.00 -31.48 9.34
CA GLN A 48 24.48 -30.10 9.31
C GLN A 48 24.06 -29.40 8.01
N ARG A 49 24.10 -30.11 6.88
CA ARG A 49 23.62 -29.61 5.59
C ARG A 49 22.12 -29.27 5.64
N ARG A 50 21.29 -30.19 6.15
CA ARG A 50 19.84 -29.97 6.27
C ARG A 50 19.50 -28.81 7.19
N ARG A 51 20.23 -28.66 8.31
CA ARG A 51 20.00 -27.55 9.25
C ARG A 51 20.29 -26.20 8.63
N ARG A 52 21.43 -26.07 7.93
CA ARG A 52 21.77 -24.84 7.18
C ARG A 52 20.74 -24.50 6.11
N GLU A 53 20.25 -25.51 5.38
CA GLU A 53 19.20 -25.29 4.37
C GLU A 53 17.90 -24.77 5.01
N LEU A 54 17.51 -25.30 6.18
CA LEU A 54 16.34 -24.81 6.91
C LEU A 54 16.55 -23.38 7.43
N ASP A 55 17.71 -23.07 8.01
CA ASP A 55 18.03 -21.73 8.52
C ASP A 55 17.98 -20.68 7.39
N GLU A 56 18.46 -21.03 6.20
CA GLU A 56 18.43 -20.13 5.04
C GLU A 56 16.99 -19.95 4.50
N LEU A 57 16.19 -21.02 4.47
CA LEU A 57 14.78 -20.93 4.08
C LEU A 57 13.96 -20.08 5.06
N GLU A 58 14.20 -20.23 6.36
CA GLU A 58 13.61 -19.39 7.41
C GLU A 58 13.95 -17.92 7.20
N ARG A 59 15.24 -17.62 6.92
CA ARG A 59 15.72 -16.26 6.65
C ARG A 59 15.08 -15.65 5.41
N ILE A 60 15.06 -16.38 4.28
CA ILE A 60 14.44 -15.90 3.03
C ILE A 60 12.94 -15.64 3.24
N ALA A 61 12.27 -16.51 3.99
CA ALA A 61 10.85 -16.37 4.27
C ALA A 61 10.53 -15.31 5.34
N GLN A 62 11.54 -14.82 6.08
CA GLN A 62 11.41 -13.99 7.29
C GLN A 62 10.50 -14.65 8.33
N ILE A 63 10.64 -15.96 8.50
CA ILE A 63 9.87 -16.78 9.43
C ILE A 63 10.83 -17.42 10.41
N GLY A 64 10.76 -17.04 11.68
CA GLY A 64 11.48 -17.70 12.76
C GLY A 64 10.65 -18.80 13.42
N SER A 65 11.27 -19.91 13.79
CA SER A 65 10.64 -20.97 14.58
C SER A 65 10.99 -20.86 16.06
N TRP A 66 10.09 -21.35 16.91
CA TRP A 66 10.29 -21.38 18.35
C TRP A 66 9.57 -22.56 19.00
N GLU A 67 10.10 -22.98 20.13
CA GLU A 67 9.61 -24.07 20.96
C GLU A 67 9.62 -23.60 22.41
N TRP A 68 8.48 -23.66 23.07
CA TRP A 68 8.35 -23.39 24.49
C TRP A 68 8.15 -24.72 25.22
N ASP A 69 9.16 -25.10 26.00
CA ASP A 69 9.07 -26.15 27.01
C ASP A 69 8.29 -25.64 28.22
N LEU A 70 7.09 -26.18 28.43
CA LEU A 70 6.20 -25.75 29.50
C LEU A 70 6.67 -26.20 30.88
N ALA A 71 7.39 -27.32 30.97
CA ALA A 71 7.91 -27.84 32.23
C ALA A 71 9.14 -27.06 32.69
N ALA A 72 10.07 -26.79 31.76
CA ALA A 72 11.27 -26.01 32.03
C ALA A 72 10.99 -24.50 32.11
N GLY A 73 9.89 -24.02 31.50
CA GLY A 73 9.58 -22.60 31.41
C GLY A 73 10.53 -21.84 30.47
N VAL A 74 11.07 -22.53 29.47
CA VAL A 74 12.12 -22.04 28.56
C VAL A 74 11.61 -22.01 27.12
N VAL A 75 11.89 -20.92 26.42
CA VAL A 75 11.61 -20.72 25.00
C VAL A 75 12.92 -20.83 24.23
N HIS A 76 13.03 -21.85 23.40
CA HIS A 76 14.08 -22.02 22.42
C HIS A 76 13.66 -21.36 21.10
N CYS A 77 14.57 -20.61 20.50
CA CYS A 77 14.33 -19.86 19.27
C CYS A 77 15.35 -20.28 18.21
N SER A 78 14.89 -20.40 16.96
CA SER A 78 15.78 -20.54 15.81
C SER A 78 16.67 -19.31 15.64
N GLU A 79 17.69 -19.41 14.77
CA GLU A 79 18.52 -18.26 14.47
C GLU A 79 17.71 -17.07 13.94
N GLU A 80 16.74 -17.33 13.08
CA GLU A 80 15.93 -16.27 12.51
C GLU A 80 14.97 -15.68 13.53
N MET A 81 14.39 -16.50 14.41
CA MET A 81 13.57 -15.98 15.50
C MET A 81 14.39 -15.10 16.45
N GLY A 82 15.63 -15.48 16.75
CA GLY A 82 16.52 -14.65 17.54
C GLY A 82 16.92 -13.34 16.83
N ARG A 83 17.10 -13.33 15.50
CA ARG A 83 17.25 -12.08 14.73
C ARG A 83 15.99 -11.22 14.77
N ILE A 84 14.80 -11.83 14.66
CA ILE A 84 13.50 -11.14 14.80
C ILE A 84 13.37 -10.50 16.19
N LEU A 85 13.85 -11.16 17.24
CA LEU A 85 13.86 -10.66 18.62
C LEU A 85 15.00 -9.68 18.94
N GLY A 86 15.98 -9.52 18.04
CA GLY A 86 17.14 -8.64 18.24
C GLY A 86 18.28 -9.26 19.07
N ALA A 87 18.34 -10.59 19.21
CA ALA A 87 19.37 -11.33 19.95
C ALA A 87 20.62 -11.68 19.11
N GLY A 88 20.58 -11.50 17.78
CA GLY A 88 21.73 -11.69 16.89
C GLY A 88 22.01 -13.14 16.46
N GLY A 89 21.21 -14.11 16.89
CA GLY A 89 21.33 -15.53 16.54
C GLY A 89 20.36 -16.38 17.35
N ALA A 90 20.49 -17.70 17.29
CA ALA A 90 19.63 -18.61 18.07
C ALA A 90 19.71 -18.24 19.56
N CYS A 91 18.57 -18.28 20.24
CA CYS A 91 18.51 -17.85 21.63
C CYS A 91 17.63 -18.76 22.47
N GLU A 92 17.92 -18.75 23.76
CA GLU A 92 17.16 -19.42 24.80
C GLU A 92 16.74 -18.38 25.83
N LEU A 93 15.45 -18.35 26.16
CA LEU A 93 14.86 -17.29 26.97
C LEU A 93 13.91 -17.92 27.99
N ALA A 94 13.91 -17.43 29.22
CA ALA A 94 12.81 -17.73 30.13
C ALA A 94 11.48 -17.22 29.52
N ALA A 95 10.41 -17.99 29.66
CA ALA A 95 9.10 -17.63 29.11
C ALA A 95 8.62 -16.24 29.55
N GLY A 96 8.85 -15.88 30.82
CA GLY A 96 8.58 -14.54 31.34
C GLY A 96 9.36 -13.45 30.61
N ALA A 97 10.62 -13.71 30.22
CA ALA A 97 11.44 -12.76 29.47
C ALA A 97 10.94 -12.60 28.02
N PHE A 98 10.47 -13.68 27.40
CA PHE A 98 9.81 -13.59 26.09
C PHE A 98 8.51 -12.78 26.17
N LEU A 99 7.63 -13.07 27.13
CA LEU A 99 6.38 -12.32 27.33
C LEU A 99 6.63 -10.84 27.66
N ALA A 100 7.71 -10.53 28.37
CA ALA A 100 8.11 -9.15 28.64
C ALA A 100 8.52 -8.37 27.38
N ARG A 101 8.96 -9.05 26.31
CA ARG A 101 9.25 -8.42 25.01
C ARG A 101 7.99 -8.11 24.21
N ILE A 102 6.85 -8.71 24.51
CA ILE A 102 5.58 -8.33 23.87
C ILE A 102 5.24 -6.89 24.29
N HIS A 103 4.74 -6.11 23.34
CA HIS A 103 4.33 -4.73 23.57
C HIS A 103 3.29 -4.67 24.70
N PRO A 104 3.38 -3.72 25.65
CA PRO A 104 2.51 -3.66 26.84
C PRO A 104 1.03 -3.85 26.54
N ASP A 105 0.50 -3.14 25.53
CA ASP A 105 -0.91 -3.23 25.11
C ASP A 105 -1.33 -4.62 24.61
N ASP A 106 -0.39 -5.42 24.11
CA ASP A 106 -0.67 -6.71 23.45
C ASP A 106 -0.39 -7.91 24.38
N ARG A 107 0.23 -7.69 25.54
CA ARG A 107 0.70 -8.74 26.46
C ARG A 107 -0.44 -9.63 26.96
N ASP A 108 -1.48 -9.02 27.53
CA ASP A 108 -2.55 -9.78 28.16
C ASP A 108 -3.36 -10.58 27.14
N ALA A 109 -3.64 -9.97 25.98
CA ALA A 109 -4.32 -10.63 24.87
C ALA A 109 -3.51 -11.81 24.32
N THR A 110 -2.19 -11.63 24.14
CA THR A 110 -1.30 -12.68 23.64
C THR A 110 -1.14 -13.81 24.64
N ARG A 111 -0.96 -13.49 25.93
CA ARG A 111 -0.91 -14.49 27.02
C ARG A 111 -2.18 -15.32 27.04
N ALA A 112 -3.35 -14.68 27.05
CA ALA A 112 -4.63 -15.37 27.08
C ALA A 112 -4.83 -16.29 25.86
N ALA A 113 -4.34 -15.89 24.68
CA ALA A 113 -4.38 -16.73 23.48
C ALA A 113 -3.49 -17.99 23.61
N LEU A 114 -2.28 -17.84 24.15
CA LEU A 114 -1.36 -18.96 24.39
C LEU A 114 -1.88 -19.89 25.49
N GLU A 115 -2.42 -19.34 26.57
CA GLU A 115 -3.03 -20.11 27.66
C GLU A 115 -4.22 -20.92 27.15
N ARG A 116 -5.18 -20.30 26.45
CA ARG A 116 -6.32 -21.02 25.87
C ARG A 116 -5.88 -22.17 24.97
N ALA A 117 -4.91 -21.93 24.09
CA ALA A 117 -4.39 -22.98 23.22
C ALA A 117 -3.77 -24.14 24.01
N SER A 118 -3.06 -23.84 25.10
CA SER A 118 -2.47 -24.81 26.02
C SER A 118 -3.52 -25.67 26.71
N TRP A 119 -4.59 -25.05 27.21
CA TRP A 119 -5.70 -25.74 27.88
C TRP A 119 -6.54 -26.59 26.93
N GLU A 120 -6.81 -26.09 25.73
CA GLU A 120 -7.65 -26.77 24.75
C GLU A 120 -6.87 -27.77 23.87
N ALA A 121 -5.53 -27.81 24.00
CA ALA A 121 -4.62 -28.56 23.13
C ALA A 121 -4.83 -28.25 21.62
N THR A 122 -5.11 -27.00 21.30
CA THR A 122 -5.44 -26.53 19.93
C THR A 122 -4.31 -25.76 19.26
N ARG A 123 -4.55 -25.33 18.02
CA ARG A 123 -3.68 -24.39 17.30
C ARG A 123 -4.01 -22.96 17.68
N PHE A 124 -3.02 -22.09 17.73
CA PHE A 124 -3.23 -20.65 17.88
C PHE A 124 -2.67 -19.88 16.68
N ALA A 125 -3.24 -18.70 16.44
CA ALA A 125 -2.71 -17.68 15.56
C ALA A 125 -2.98 -16.31 16.19
N VAL A 126 -1.94 -15.49 16.32
CA VAL A 126 -2.01 -14.18 16.94
C VAL A 126 -1.07 -13.22 16.24
N GLU A 127 -1.58 -12.03 15.94
CA GLU A 127 -0.74 -10.91 15.58
C GLU A 127 -0.48 -10.06 16.82
N HIS A 128 0.78 -9.78 17.10
CA HIS A 128 1.17 -8.96 18.25
C HIS A 128 2.45 -8.19 17.95
N ARG A 129 2.65 -7.11 18.68
CA ARG A 129 3.87 -6.32 18.62
C ARG A 129 4.88 -6.83 19.64
N ILE A 130 6.16 -6.77 19.28
CA ILE A 130 7.27 -6.92 20.21
C ILE A 130 8.07 -5.61 20.29
N VAL A 131 8.72 -5.39 21.42
CA VAL A 131 9.70 -4.33 21.64
C VAL A 131 11.06 -5.02 21.76
N ARG A 132 11.96 -4.68 20.84
CA ARG A 132 13.33 -5.20 20.81
C ARG A 132 14.21 -4.52 21.85
N PRO A 133 15.39 -5.09 22.16
CA PRO A 133 16.37 -4.45 23.06
C PRO A 133 16.82 -3.06 22.62
N ASP A 134 16.82 -2.77 21.31
CA ASP A 134 17.13 -1.46 20.72
C ASP A 134 15.95 -0.47 20.79
N GLY A 135 14.81 -0.88 21.35
CA GLY A 135 13.58 -0.09 21.44
C GLY A 135 12.71 -0.15 20.18
N ALA A 136 13.15 -0.79 19.10
CA ALA A 136 12.35 -0.89 17.88
C ALA A 136 11.12 -1.79 18.12
N VAL A 137 9.97 -1.34 17.60
CA VAL A 137 8.73 -2.11 17.63
C VAL A 137 8.61 -2.93 16.36
N ARG A 138 8.33 -4.22 16.48
CA ARG A 138 8.06 -5.11 15.34
C ARG A 138 6.69 -5.74 15.45
N VAL A 139 6.03 -5.94 14.31
CA VAL A 139 4.72 -6.61 14.23
C VAL A 139 4.95 -8.04 13.78
N LEU A 140 4.58 -9.01 14.63
CA LEU A 140 4.73 -10.43 14.33
C LEU A 140 3.37 -11.08 14.13
N TYR A 141 3.29 -11.95 13.13
CA TYR A 141 2.22 -12.93 13.01
C TYR A 141 2.73 -14.29 13.45
N SER A 142 2.30 -14.72 14.64
CA SER A 142 2.71 -15.99 15.24
C SER A 142 1.60 -17.01 15.14
N ARG A 143 1.96 -18.23 14.76
CA ARG A 143 1.04 -19.39 14.76
C ARG A 143 1.75 -20.62 15.29
N GLY A 144 1.00 -21.51 15.92
CA GLY A 144 1.57 -22.72 16.49
C GLY A 144 0.55 -23.73 16.95
N ARG A 145 1.04 -24.80 17.56
CA ARG A 145 0.25 -25.89 18.14
C ARG A 145 0.86 -26.34 19.46
N VAL A 146 0.03 -26.96 20.29
CA VAL A 146 0.47 -27.68 21.47
C VAL A 146 0.89 -29.11 21.08
N ALA A 147 1.99 -29.57 21.66
CA ALA A 147 2.37 -30.97 21.71
C ALA A 147 2.05 -31.49 23.12
N VAL A 148 1.39 -32.65 23.18
CA VAL A 148 0.96 -33.27 24.43
C VAL A 148 1.79 -34.52 24.73
N ASP A 149 1.94 -34.85 26.01
CA ASP A 149 2.56 -36.08 26.50
C ASP A 149 1.64 -37.32 26.30
N ASP A 150 2.14 -38.49 26.68
CA ASP A 150 1.40 -39.76 26.60
C ASP A 150 0.14 -39.77 27.49
N GLU A 151 0.07 -38.90 28.49
CA GLU A 151 -1.12 -38.70 29.34
C GLU A 151 -2.07 -37.61 28.83
N GLY A 152 -1.79 -37.01 27.66
CA GLY A 152 -2.61 -35.97 27.04
C GLY A 152 -2.46 -34.58 27.64
N ARG A 153 -1.43 -34.33 28.48
CA ARG A 153 -1.13 -33.03 29.07
C ARG A 153 -0.21 -32.24 28.16
N ALA A 154 -0.37 -30.91 28.13
CA ALA A 154 0.48 -30.03 27.33
C ALA A 154 1.95 -30.10 27.81
N GLU A 155 2.84 -30.57 26.93
CA GLU A 155 4.29 -30.67 27.18
C GLU A 155 5.02 -29.46 26.58
N ARG A 156 4.67 -29.10 25.34
CA ARG A 156 5.37 -28.05 24.58
C ARG A 156 4.44 -27.24 23.69
N LEU A 157 4.80 -25.98 23.45
CA LEU A 157 4.20 -25.17 22.39
C LEU A 157 5.21 -24.98 21.26
N LEU A 158 4.82 -25.33 20.05
CA LEU A 158 5.65 -25.24 18.85
C LEU A 158 5.03 -24.23 17.89
N GLY A 159 5.83 -23.30 17.39
CA GLY A 159 5.30 -22.25 16.52
C GLY A 159 6.31 -21.62 15.58
N THR A 160 5.76 -20.77 14.71
CA THR A 160 6.50 -19.91 13.80
C THR A 160 5.99 -18.48 13.93
N ALA A 161 6.90 -17.50 13.83
CA ALA A 161 6.57 -16.09 13.79
C ALA A 161 7.09 -15.47 12.49
N LYS A 162 6.20 -14.80 11.75
CA LYS A 162 6.57 -14.00 10.58
C LYS A 162 6.65 -12.53 10.96
N ASP A 163 7.73 -11.87 10.56
CA ASP A 163 7.84 -10.42 10.70
C ASP A 163 7.03 -9.71 9.60
N LEU A 164 6.05 -8.89 10.01
CA LEU A 164 5.19 -8.11 9.13
C LEU A 164 5.52 -6.62 9.15
N THR A 165 6.58 -6.21 9.85
CA THR A 165 6.89 -4.79 10.13
C THR A 165 7.12 -4.00 8.85
N GLU A 166 8.01 -4.49 7.97
CA GLU A 166 8.35 -3.82 6.71
C GLU A 166 7.13 -3.73 5.80
N ARG A 167 6.41 -4.85 5.62
CA ARG A 167 5.18 -4.90 4.83
C ARG A 167 4.15 -3.87 5.31
N ARG A 168 3.89 -3.80 6.62
CA ARG A 168 2.92 -2.84 7.18
C ARG A 168 3.40 -1.40 7.09
N SER A 169 4.71 -1.17 7.13
CA SER A 169 5.28 0.17 6.93
C SER A 169 5.04 0.65 5.50
N LEU A 170 5.26 -0.22 4.50
CA LEU A 170 5.00 0.08 3.10
C LEU A 170 3.51 0.33 2.85
N GLU A 171 2.64 -0.57 3.32
CA GLU A 171 1.18 -0.42 3.19
C GLU A 171 0.67 0.89 3.83
N ARG A 172 1.25 1.30 4.96
CA ARG A 172 0.91 2.57 5.61
C ARG A 172 1.36 3.77 4.78
N HIS A 173 2.61 3.74 4.29
CA HIS A 173 3.17 4.81 3.48
C HIS A 173 2.36 5.01 2.18
N ASP A 174 2.03 3.92 1.49
CA ASP A 174 1.19 3.97 0.28
C ASP A 174 -0.19 4.56 0.57
N ARG A 175 -0.79 4.17 1.70
CA ARG A 175 -2.10 4.70 2.12
C ARG A 175 -2.04 6.19 2.45
N GLU A 176 -0.98 6.65 3.10
CA GLU A 176 -0.76 8.06 3.41
C GLU A 176 -0.60 8.88 2.13
N LEU A 177 0.21 8.39 1.17
CA LEU A 177 0.41 9.04 -0.11
C LEU A 177 -0.89 9.16 -0.91
N LEU A 178 -1.70 8.10 -0.97
CA LEU A 178 -3.00 8.13 -1.63
C LEU A 178 -3.97 9.13 -0.97
N HIS A 179 -3.95 9.21 0.36
CA HIS A 179 -4.76 10.18 1.10
C HIS A 179 -4.33 11.62 0.78
N GLU A 180 -3.04 11.90 0.73
CA GLU A 180 -2.50 13.22 0.38
C GLU A 180 -2.88 13.63 -1.05
N GLN A 181 -2.72 12.71 -2.01
CA GLN A 181 -3.10 12.94 -3.40
C GLN A 181 -4.60 13.22 -3.56
N ALA A 182 -5.45 12.47 -2.87
CA ALA A 182 -6.89 12.69 -2.87
C ALA A 182 -7.27 14.04 -2.25
N ALA A 183 -6.64 14.42 -1.13
CA ALA A 183 -6.86 15.71 -0.49
C ALA A 183 -6.45 16.87 -1.41
N ARG A 184 -5.32 16.75 -2.10
CA ARG A 184 -4.86 17.74 -3.08
C ARG A 184 -5.83 17.90 -4.25
N ALA A 185 -6.25 16.79 -4.85
CA ALA A 185 -7.21 16.82 -5.96
C ALA A 185 -8.55 17.47 -5.55
N ALA A 186 -9.05 17.16 -4.35
CA ALA A 186 -10.25 17.77 -3.80
C ALA A 186 -10.09 19.28 -3.56
N ALA A 187 -8.93 19.71 -3.06
CA ALA A 187 -8.63 21.13 -2.85
C ALA A 187 -8.55 21.90 -4.18
N GLU A 188 -7.93 21.31 -5.21
CA GLU A 188 -7.83 21.90 -6.55
C GLU A 188 -9.22 22.04 -7.22
N ASP A 189 -10.08 21.02 -7.09
CA ASP A 189 -11.47 21.07 -7.58
C ASP A 189 -12.30 22.13 -6.81
N ALA A 190 -12.20 22.16 -5.48
CA ALA A 190 -12.87 23.17 -4.66
C ALA A 190 -12.43 24.60 -5.01
N ALA A 191 -11.12 24.83 -5.18
CA ALA A 191 -10.57 26.11 -5.59
C ALA A 191 -11.06 26.53 -6.99
N SER A 192 -11.15 25.57 -7.92
CA SER A 192 -11.66 25.81 -9.27
C SER A 192 -13.14 26.22 -9.26
N ARG A 193 -13.96 25.54 -8.46
CA ARG A 193 -15.39 25.89 -8.27
C ARG A 193 -15.56 27.26 -7.63
N PHE A 194 -14.80 27.56 -6.58
CA PHE A 194 -14.85 28.86 -5.90
C PHE A 194 -14.47 30.01 -6.86
N ARG A 195 -13.41 29.80 -7.67
CA ARG A 195 -12.99 30.77 -8.68
C ARG A 195 -14.08 31.03 -9.71
N PHE A 196 -14.75 29.98 -10.20
CA PHE A 196 -15.88 30.11 -11.11
C PHE A 196 -17.03 30.92 -10.50
N LEU A 197 -17.45 30.59 -9.27
CA LEU A 197 -18.55 31.28 -8.59
C LEU A 197 -18.24 32.74 -8.32
N SER A 198 -16.99 33.05 -7.97
CA SER A 198 -16.54 34.43 -7.75
C SER A 198 -16.60 35.25 -9.04
N GLU A 199 -16.04 34.72 -10.14
CA GLU A 199 -16.07 35.38 -11.45
C GLU A 199 -17.51 35.56 -11.97
N ALA A 200 -18.36 34.55 -11.78
CA ALA A 200 -19.77 34.64 -12.12
C ALA A 200 -20.49 35.72 -11.33
N SER A 201 -20.33 35.73 -10.01
CA SER A 201 -20.98 36.73 -9.13
C SER A 201 -20.56 38.16 -9.50
N GLU A 202 -19.27 38.38 -9.77
CA GLU A 202 -18.77 39.70 -10.19
C GLU A 202 -19.39 40.19 -11.50
N ARG A 203 -19.50 39.32 -12.52
CA ARG A 203 -20.09 39.71 -13.81
C ARG A 203 -21.59 39.96 -13.69
N LEU A 204 -22.30 39.15 -12.91
CA LEU A 204 -23.75 39.32 -12.70
C LEU A 204 -24.06 40.58 -11.89
N ALA A 205 -23.19 40.97 -10.96
CA ALA A 205 -23.37 42.20 -10.18
C ALA A 205 -23.20 43.49 -11.00
N ARG A 206 -22.52 43.43 -12.17
CA ARG A 206 -22.25 44.61 -13.01
C ARG A 206 -23.41 45.04 -13.89
N SER A 207 -24.34 44.14 -14.19
CA SER A 207 -25.47 44.45 -15.09
C SER A 207 -26.80 44.23 -14.38
N LEU A 208 -27.65 45.25 -14.44
CA LEU A 208 -29.06 45.13 -14.06
C LEU A 208 -29.92 44.70 -15.26
N ASP A 209 -29.31 44.53 -16.44
CA ASP A 209 -29.98 44.07 -17.65
C ASP A 209 -30.02 42.53 -17.68
N THR A 210 -31.23 41.98 -17.71
CA THR A 210 -31.47 40.54 -17.68
C THR A 210 -30.87 39.82 -18.89
N ASP A 211 -30.81 40.48 -20.06
CA ASP A 211 -30.25 39.88 -21.27
C ASP A 211 -28.73 39.84 -21.24
N GLU A 212 -28.09 40.89 -20.73
CA GLU A 212 -26.65 40.93 -20.53
C GLU A 212 -26.19 39.94 -19.45
N THR A 213 -26.96 39.83 -18.38
CA THR A 213 -26.79 38.82 -17.33
C THR A 213 -26.86 37.41 -17.92
N ALA A 214 -27.90 37.10 -18.71
CA ALA A 214 -28.06 35.81 -19.37
C ALA A 214 -26.91 35.47 -20.34
N ARG A 215 -26.44 36.45 -21.12
CA ARG A 215 -25.26 36.27 -22.00
C ARG A 215 -23.99 35.99 -21.21
N SER A 216 -23.79 36.71 -20.11
CA SER A 216 -22.63 36.52 -19.23
C SER A 216 -22.62 35.11 -18.63
N ILE A 217 -23.77 34.60 -18.17
CA ILE A 217 -23.90 33.21 -17.66
C ILE A 217 -23.54 32.19 -18.76
N ALA A 218 -24.08 32.36 -19.98
CA ALA A 218 -23.82 31.43 -21.07
C ALA A 218 -22.32 31.37 -21.41
N GLN A 219 -21.67 32.54 -21.52
CA GLN A 219 -20.24 32.64 -21.83
C GLN A 219 -19.35 32.12 -20.70
N LEU A 220 -19.72 32.32 -19.43
CA LEU A 220 -18.97 31.80 -18.30
C LEU A 220 -19.05 30.27 -18.19
N SER A 221 -20.19 29.70 -18.58
CA SER A 221 -20.44 28.26 -18.52
C SER A 221 -19.60 27.47 -19.51
N VAL A 222 -19.12 28.10 -20.60
CA VAL A 222 -18.40 27.46 -21.70
C VAL A 222 -16.97 28.02 -21.76
N PRO A 223 -15.90 27.20 -21.79
CA PRO A 223 -15.85 25.73 -21.84
C PRO A 223 -15.91 25.04 -20.46
N ARG A 224 -16.01 25.80 -19.35
CA ARG A 224 -15.66 25.28 -18.02
C ARG A 224 -16.62 24.24 -17.46
N ILE A 225 -17.92 24.39 -17.72
CA ILE A 225 -18.98 23.54 -17.15
C ILE A 225 -19.68 22.74 -18.25
N ALA A 226 -19.70 23.26 -19.47
CA ALA A 226 -20.27 22.58 -20.63
C ALA A 226 -19.56 23.01 -21.92
N ASP A 227 -19.69 22.17 -22.95
CA ASP A 227 -19.26 22.52 -24.30
C ASP A 227 -20.25 23.48 -25.01
N TYR A 228 -21.49 23.52 -24.53
CA TYR A 228 -22.60 24.31 -25.06
C TYR A 228 -23.48 24.80 -23.90
N CYS A 229 -23.83 26.07 -23.90
CA CYS A 229 -24.80 26.64 -22.98
C CYS A 229 -25.80 27.49 -23.75
N SER A 230 -27.09 27.32 -23.45
CA SER A 230 -28.14 28.21 -23.94
C SER A 230 -28.99 28.70 -22.80
N VAL A 231 -29.32 29.99 -22.80
CA VAL A 231 -30.20 30.62 -21.84
C VAL A 231 -31.44 31.11 -22.57
N ASP A 232 -32.59 30.58 -22.17
CA ASP A 232 -33.90 31.02 -22.63
C ASP A 232 -34.66 31.66 -21.46
N LEU A 233 -35.38 32.75 -21.72
CA LEU A 233 -36.27 33.39 -20.76
C LEU A 233 -37.72 33.18 -21.19
N VAL A 234 -38.61 32.92 -20.23
CA VAL A 234 -40.04 32.78 -20.50
C VAL A 234 -40.63 34.17 -20.71
N ALA A 235 -41.11 34.46 -21.92
CA ALA A 235 -41.82 35.71 -22.18
C ALA A 235 -43.24 35.67 -21.58
N PRO A 236 -43.87 36.83 -21.30
CA PRO A 236 -45.26 36.88 -20.84
C PRO A 236 -46.27 36.17 -21.75
N SER A 237 -45.95 36.06 -23.05
CA SER A 237 -46.73 35.31 -24.04
C SER A 237 -46.68 33.79 -23.89
N GLY A 238 -45.88 33.26 -22.97
CA GLY A 238 -45.66 31.81 -22.80
C GLY A 238 -44.73 31.20 -23.86
N VAL A 239 -44.12 32.02 -24.71
CA VAL A 239 -43.08 31.58 -25.66
C VAL A 239 -41.71 31.71 -25.00
N LEU A 240 -40.85 30.72 -25.19
CA LEU A 240 -39.46 30.82 -24.74
C LEU A 240 -38.71 31.75 -25.68
N ARG A 241 -38.19 32.84 -25.13
CA ARG A 241 -37.31 33.78 -25.82
C ARG A 241 -35.88 33.32 -25.62
N HIS A 242 -35.21 33.00 -26.71
CA HIS A 242 -33.79 32.66 -26.68
C HIS A 242 -32.94 33.91 -26.52
N VAL A 243 -32.16 33.98 -25.44
CA VAL A 243 -31.45 35.20 -25.03
C VAL A 243 -29.95 35.07 -25.28
N ALA A 244 -29.40 33.90 -24.97
CA ALA A 244 -27.98 33.66 -25.12
C ALA A 244 -27.69 32.23 -25.56
N VAL A 245 -26.60 32.09 -26.32
CA VAL A 245 -25.98 30.81 -26.63
C VAL A 245 -24.47 31.01 -26.66
N ALA A 246 -23.75 30.06 -26.08
CA ALA A 246 -22.30 29.94 -26.13
C ALA A 246 -21.95 28.50 -26.50
N HIS A 247 -20.92 28.31 -27.32
CA HIS A 247 -20.40 26.99 -27.65
C HIS A 247 -18.88 27.06 -27.82
N VAL A 248 -18.15 26.01 -27.42
CA VAL A 248 -16.67 25.96 -27.56
C VAL A 248 -16.18 26.13 -28.99
N ASP A 249 -16.95 25.60 -29.93
CA ASP A 249 -16.87 25.81 -31.38
C ASP A 249 -17.76 26.99 -31.85
N PRO A 250 -17.17 28.08 -32.37
CA PRO A 250 -17.89 29.26 -32.87
C PRO A 250 -18.82 29.01 -34.06
N GLU A 251 -18.56 28.00 -34.90
CA GLU A 251 -19.46 27.68 -36.02
C GLU A 251 -20.75 27.04 -35.50
N ARG A 252 -20.63 26.16 -34.50
CA ARG A 252 -21.77 25.55 -33.83
C ARG A 252 -22.57 26.57 -33.02
N GLU A 253 -21.92 27.56 -32.43
CA GLU A 253 -22.62 28.66 -31.76
C GLU A 253 -23.50 29.45 -32.74
N ARG A 254 -22.94 29.83 -33.90
CA ARG A 254 -23.69 30.52 -34.97
C ARG A 254 -24.85 29.68 -35.46
N PHE A 255 -24.62 28.40 -35.72
CA PHE A 255 -25.65 27.48 -36.16
C PHE A 255 -26.77 27.31 -35.12
N ALA A 256 -26.44 27.16 -33.83
CA ALA A 256 -27.42 27.02 -32.75
C ALA A 256 -28.29 28.28 -32.64
N ARG A 257 -27.70 29.47 -32.78
CA ARG A 257 -28.40 30.75 -32.80
C ARG A 257 -29.40 30.83 -33.96
N GLU A 258 -28.97 30.46 -35.17
CA GLU A 258 -29.84 30.42 -36.36
C GLU A 258 -30.99 29.43 -36.21
N LEU A 259 -30.69 28.23 -35.69
CA LEU A 259 -31.69 27.19 -35.51
C LEU A 259 -32.79 27.65 -34.56
N ARG A 260 -32.42 28.29 -33.45
CA ARG A 260 -33.37 28.75 -32.45
C ARG A 260 -34.23 29.92 -32.94
N ALA A 261 -33.66 30.81 -33.74
CA ALA A 261 -34.40 31.88 -34.40
C ALA A 261 -35.45 31.34 -35.40
N ARG A 262 -35.09 30.28 -36.16
CA ARG A 262 -35.99 29.64 -37.13
C ARG A 262 -37.02 28.72 -36.50
N PHE A 263 -36.72 28.13 -35.35
CA PHE A 263 -37.58 27.17 -34.65
C PHE A 263 -37.74 27.54 -33.18
N PRO A 264 -38.57 28.57 -32.86
CA PRO A 264 -38.89 28.92 -31.49
C PRO A 264 -39.56 27.74 -30.77
N VAL A 265 -39.30 27.60 -29.48
CA VAL A 265 -39.94 26.54 -28.69
C VAL A 265 -40.94 27.13 -27.73
N ALA A 266 -42.16 26.60 -27.79
CA ALA A 266 -43.22 26.94 -26.87
C ALA A 266 -42.91 26.37 -25.48
N HIS A 267 -43.26 27.10 -24.42
CA HIS A 267 -43.12 26.62 -23.04
C HIS A 267 -43.87 25.30 -22.79
N GLY A 268 -44.94 25.03 -23.54
CA GLY A 268 -45.72 23.77 -23.50
C GLY A 268 -45.14 22.61 -24.32
N ALA A 269 -43.98 22.77 -24.96
CA ALA A 269 -43.42 21.70 -25.79
C ALA A 269 -43.05 20.46 -24.95
N ARG A 270 -43.19 19.28 -25.57
CA ARG A 270 -42.72 18.00 -25.01
C ARG A 270 -41.22 17.82 -25.26
N THR A 271 -40.42 18.74 -24.74
CA THR A 271 -38.95 18.63 -24.73
C THR A 271 -38.45 18.56 -23.28
N PRO A 272 -37.34 17.85 -23.01
CA PRO A 272 -36.85 17.71 -21.64
C PRO A 272 -36.50 19.04 -20.95
N TYR A 273 -35.97 20.01 -21.68
CA TYR A 273 -35.69 21.33 -21.11
C TYR A 273 -36.96 22.17 -20.85
N ALA A 274 -38.02 22.04 -21.66
CA ALA A 274 -39.29 22.73 -21.41
C ALA A 274 -40.00 22.11 -20.20
N GLU A 275 -39.79 20.81 -19.96
CA GLU A 275 -40.24 20.14 -18.75
C GLU A 275 -39.48 20.61 -17.50
N ALA A 276 -38.15 20.75 -17.56
CA ALA A 276 -37.36 21.30 -16.46
C ALA A 276 -37.82 22.72 -16.08
N LEU A 277 -38.05 23.58 -17.08
CA LEU A 277 -38.59 24.94 -16.86
C LEU A 277 -39.96 24.92 -16.19
N ARG A 278 -40.89 24.04 -16.62
CA ARG A 278 -42.22 23.90 -16.00
C ARG A 278 -42.16 23.40 -14.56
N ARG A 279 -41.25 22.47 -14.26
CA ARG A 279 -41.10 21.88 -12.92
C ARG A 279 -40.34 22.80 -11.95
N GLY A 280 -39.59 23.78 -12.45
CA GLY A 280 -38.73 24.63 -11.63
C GLY A 280 -37.59 23.87 -10.95
N ALA A 281 -37.25 22.67 -11.44
CA ALA A 281 -36.24 21.78 -10.86
C ALA A 281 -35.17 21.43 -11.90
N PRO A 282 -33.90 21.33 -11.50
CA PRO A 282 -32.84 20.92 -12.41
C PRO A 282 -33.08 19.49 -12.90
N LEU A 283 -32.84 19.26 -14.18
CA LEU A 283 -32.95 17.95 -14.81
C LEU A 283 -31.60 17.58 -15.44
N LEU A 284 -30.97 16.53 -14.93
CA LEU A 284 -29.76 15.94 -15.52
C LEU A 284 -30.14 14.71 -16.33
N ILE A 285 -29.71 14.69 -17.59
CA ILE A 285 -29.85 13.53 -18.47
C ILE A 285 -28.44 13.02 -18.76
N ALA A 286 -28.05 11.93 -18.10
CA ALA A 286 -26.69 11.40 -18.16
C ALA A 286 -26.33 10.76 -19.51
N ASP A 287 -27.33 10.24 -20.22
CA ASP A 287 -27.16 9.67 -21.56
C ASP A 287 -28.24 10.23 -22.50
N PHE A 288 -27.80 10.98 -23.50
CA PHE A 288 -28.66 11.57 -24.53
C PHE A 288 -28.47 10.80 -25.85
N GLY A 289 -28.95 9.56 -25.90
CA GLY A 289 -28.84 8.70 -27.08
C GLY A 289 -29.66 9.19 -28.29
N GLU A 290 -29.33 8.73 -29.50
CA GLU A 290 -30.03 9.07 -30.76
C GLU A 290 -31.54 8.78 -30.72
N ALA A 291 -31.98 7.81 -29.91
CA ALA A 291 -33.38 7.45 -29.74
C ALA A 291 -34.19 8.50 -28.95
N ALA A 292 -33.53 9.37 -28.17
CA ALA A 292 -34.15 10.44 -27.38
C ALA A 292 -34.40 11.71 -28.20
N LEU A 293 -33.79 11.84 -29.39
CA LEU A 293 -34.11 12.91 -30.32
C LEU A 293 -35.50 12.67 -30.91
N PRO A 294 -36.47 13.58 -30.73
CA PRO A 294 -37.77 13.43 -31.37
C PRO A 294 -37.52 13.35 -32.88
N ARG A 295 -37.99 12.26 -33.53
CA ARG A 295 -37.99 12.12 -35.00
C ARG A 295 -38.84 13.25 -35.59
N ARG A 296 -38.25 14.45 -35.74
CA ARG A 296 -38.90 15.61 -36.35
C ARG A 296 -39.01 15.35 -37.84
N ARG A 297 -40.12 14.73 -38.23
CA ARG A 297 -40.61 14.69 -39.62
C ARG A 297 -40.78 16.16 -40.08
N ALA A 298 -40.17 16.50 -41.21
CA ALA A 298 -40.05 17.83 -41.81
C ALA A 298 -39.02 18.76 -41.15
N ALA A 299 -37.74 18.46 -41.37
CA ALA A 299 -36.67 19.42 -41.24
C ALA A 299 -36.27 19.93 -42.65
N PRO A 300 -36.14 21.25 -42.89
CA PRO A 300 -35.68 21.79 -44.17
C PRO A 300 -34.31 21.23 -44.56
N SER A 301 -33.94 21.28 -45.85
CA SER A 301 -32.68 20.76 -46.40
C SER A 301 -31.41 21.21 -45.66
N THR A 302 -31.47 22.28 -44.87
CA THR A 302 -30.41 22.72 -43.95
C THR A 302 -30.03 21.66 -42.90
N TRP A 303 -30.99 20.85 -42.43
CA TRP A 303 -30.72 19.76 -41.46
C TRP A 303 -29.98 18.57 -42.07
N ARG A 304 -30.05 18.37 -43.40
CA ARG A 304 -29.30 17.28 -44.08
C ARG A 304 -27.79 17.54 -44.11
N ARG A 305 -27.33 18.77 -43.90
CA ARG A 305 -25.91 19.05 -43.66
C ARG A 305 -25.44 18.57 -42.28
N CYS A 306 -26.36 18.19 -41.38
CA CYS A 306 -26.04 17.87 -39.98
C CYS A 306 -26.25 16.40 -39.56
N ALA A 307 -26.60 15.45 -40.44
CA ALA A 307 -26.56 14.03 -40.09
C ALA A 307 -26.26 13.15 -41.30
N PRO A 308 -25.29 12.20 -41.26
CA PRO A 308 -24.95 11.37 -40.09
C PRO A 308 -23.44 11.11 -39.87
N SER A 309 -22.59 12.14 -39.76
CA SER A 309 -21.19 11.95 -39.33
C SER A 309 -20.66 12.96 -38.31
N ALA A 310 -21.22 14.18 -38.24
CA ALA A 310 -20.65 15.24 -37.41
C ALA A 310 -21.38 15.51 -36.07
N CYS A 311 -22.71 15.30 -35.98
CA CYS A 311 -23.46 15.57 -34.74
C CYS A 311 -23.55 14.36 -33.79
N ALA A 312 -23.62 13.13 -34.29
CA ALA A 312 -23.84 11.95 -33.44
C ALA A 312 -22.58 11.42 -32.73
N ARG A 313 -21.37 11.78 -33.19
CA ARG A 313 -20.11 11.17 -32.67
C ARG A 313 -19.37 11.99 -31.62
N ARG A 314 -19.87 13.17 -31.23
CA ARG A 314 -19.13 14.08 -30.32
C ARG A 314 -20.03 14.87 -29.38
N TRP A 315 -21.13 14.27 -28.95
CA TRP A 315 -21.89 14.69 -27.76
C TRP A 315 -21.72 13.66 -26.63
N SER A 316 -20.51 13.07 -26.52
CA SER A 316 -20.11 12.39 -25.29
C SER A 316 -19.52 13.45 -24.36
N CYS A 317 -20.28 13.87 -23.34
CA CYS A 317 -19.68 14.53 -22.19
C CYS A 317 -18.58 13.62 -21.64
N ARG A 318 -17.40 14.19 -21.42
CA ARG A 318 -16.56 13.76 -20.30
C ARG A 318 -17.03 14.50 -19.06
#